data_AF-A0A1S1JUM3-F1
#
_entry.id   AF-A0A1S1JUM3-F1
#
_cell.length_a   1.000
_cell.length_b   1.000
_cell.length_c   1.000
_cell.angle_alpha   90.00
_cell.angle_beta   90.00
_cell.angle_gamma   90.00
#
_symmetry.space_group_name_H-M   'P 1'
#
loop_
_entity.id
_entity.type
_entity.pdbx_description
1 polymer ?
#
loop_
_entity_poly.entity_id
_entity_poly.type
_entity_poly.pdbx_seq_one_letter_code
_entity_poly.pdbx_strand_id
1 'polypeptide(L)'
;MSRRLMLVCAALASTMLAGCASGRDSEARSIGTTIRELPGVGAVEVDYDDSFTHGEHFNLDVELDAAATAQQAQDVVHTFVAAAGDVDFDSHYVVLHIGNDRGGVELRPLADDVGQTTAAVTLWFDTMSSPVVDRVAMTAGHPAIVTLRQPVDTLATEELVHRHPQLGTAQWLLQVPPAYPFESTSTYTSYGVIPDAATAQAWTEVVRIAGPHLVKGTFRPDPVTGVATSAIEISAKPGAEPRDYAIADPIAVVLARLGRPVDLTIKGGNSWVEVTIGGCFQHDKAHVPRPLETQLAQVYERC
;
A
#
# COMPACT_ATOMS: atom_id res chain seq x y z
N MET A 1 -3.18 -56.98 -54.07
CA MET A 1 -3.03 -58.43 -53.87
C MET A 1 -2.15 -58.68 -52.66
N SER A 2 -2.62 -59.52 -51.72
CA SER A 2 -1.91 -60.29 -50.66
C SER A 2 -1.05 -59.52 -49.62
N ARG A 3 -1.50 -59.41 -48.34
CA ARG A 3 -1.23 -60.32 -47.17
C ARG A 3 0.25 -60.33 -46.76
N ARG A 4 0.68 -60.31 -45.50
CA ARG A 4 0.15 -60.31 -44.12
C ARG A 4 1.44 -60.27 -43.26
N LEU A 5 1.47 -59.61 -42.11
CA LEU A 5 1.92 -60.26 -40.87
C LEU A 5 1.52 -59.43 -39.64
N MET A 6 0.82 -60.11 -38.72
CA MET A 6 0.49 -59.67 -37.38
C MET A 6 1.75 -59.51 -36.54
N LEU A 7 1.75 -58.56 -35.61
CA LEU A 7 2.25 -58.84 -34.26
C LEU A 7 1.56 -57.95 -33.22
N VAL A 8 0.87 -58.65 -32.33
CA VAL A 8 0.26 -58.23 -31.08
C VAL A 8 1.36 -57.78 -30.12
N CYS A 9 1.19 -56.66 -29.41
CA CYS A 9 1.73 -56.53 -28.04
C CYS A 9 1.04 -55.41 -27.25
N ALA A 10 0.43 -55.84 -26.16
CA ALA A 10 0.19 -55.14 -24.90
C ALA A 10 -0.48 -53.75 -24.95
N ALA A 11 -1.79 -53.77 -24.74
CA ALA A 11 -2.48 -52.71 -24.01
C ALA A 11 -1.86 -52.59 -22.61
N LEU A 12 -0.92 -51.67 -22.43
CA LEU A 12 -0.67 -51.06 -21.13
C LEU A 12 -1.73 -50.00 -20.96
N ALA A 13 -2.79 -50.37 -20.24
CA ALA A 13 -3.68 -49.43 -19.60
C ALA A 13 -2.84 -48.60 -18.64
N SER A 14 -2.33 -47.47 -19.12
CA SER A 14 -1.87 -46.38 -18.29
C SER A 14 -3.09 -45.83 -17.57
N THR A 15 -3.44 -46.48 -16.47
CA THR A 15 -4.18 -45.87 -15.38
C THR A 15 -3.30 -44.75 -14.85
N MET A 16 -3.33 -43.61 -15.54
CA MET A 16 -3.06 -42.34 -14.91
C MET A 16 -4.03 -42.31 -13.73
N LEU A 17 -3.49 -42.49 -12.54
CA LEU A 17 -4.13 -42.05 -11.33
C LEU A 17 -4.41 -40.56 -11.53
N ALA A 18 -5.60 -40.25 -12.04
CA ALA A 18 -6.26 -39.02 -11.70
C ALA A 18 -6.36 -39.07 -10.18
N GLY A 19 -5.37 -38.49 -9.50
CA GLY A 19 -5.56 -38.07 -8.13
C GLY A 19 -6.85 -37.28 -8.13
N CYS A 20 -7.84 -37.75 -7.38
CA CYS A 20 -9.10 -37.07 -7.21
C CYS A 20 -8.80 -35.60 -6.92
N ALA A 21 -9.25 -34.70 -7.80
CA ALA A 21 -9.27 -33.29 -7.49
C ALA A 21 -10.23 -33.14 -6.31
N SER A 22 -9.71 -33.16 -5.09
CA SER A 22 -10.47 -32.86 -3.87
C SER A 22 -10.66 -31.36 -3.68
N GLY A 23 -10.11 -30.54 -4.58
CA GLY A 23 -10.20 -29.08 -4.52
C GLY A 23 -11.37 -28.52 -5.31
N ARG A 24 -11.85 -27.35 -4.87
CA ARG A 24 -13.02 -26.62 -5.40
C ARG A 24 -12.66 -25.60 -6.48
N ASP A 25 -11.62 -25.92 -7.21
CA ASP A 25 -11.01 -25.09 -8.24
C ASP A 25 -11.96 -24.86 -9.44
N SER A 26 -12.81 -25.84 -9.77
CA SER A 26 -13.87 -25.66 -10.78
C SER A 26 -14.90 -24.61 -10.37
N GLU A 27 -15.33 -24.63 -9.11
CA GLU A 27 -16.30 -23.71 -8.53
C GLU A 27 -15.72 -22.30 -8.46
N ALA A 28 -14.49 -22.16 -7.98
CA ALA A 28 -13.77 -20.88 -7.95
C ALA A 28 -13.65 -20.26 -9.36
N ARG A 29 -13.29 -21.06 -10.38
CA ARG A 29 -13.24 -20.59 -11.77
C ARG A 29 -14.62 -20.25 -12.35
N SER A 30 -15.67 -20.95 -11.93
CA SER A 30 -17.03 -20.63 -12.34
C SER A 30 -17.44 -19.26 -11.80
N ILE A 31 -17.16 -18.97 -10.53
CA ILE A 31 -17.39 -17.65 -9.92
C ILE A 31 -16.61 -16.58 -10.69
N GLY A 32 -15.33 -16.81 -10.97
CA GLY A 32 -14.52 -15.87 -11.75
C GLY A 32 -15.03 -15.62 -13.17
N THR A 33 -15.63 -16.64 -13.82
CA THR A 33 -16.30 -16.46 -15.12
C THR A 33 -17.53 -15.56 -15.00
N THR A 34 -18.38 -15.79 -14.00
CA THR A 34 -19.56 -14.96 -13.75
C THR A 34 -19.19 -13.50 -13.48
N ILE A 35 -18.15 -13.25 -12.66
CA ILE A 35 -17.69 -11.88 -12.37
C ILE A 35 -17.13 -11.19 -13.60
N ARG A 36 -16.39 -11.92 -14.47
CA ARG A 36 -15.83 -11.35 -15.70
C ARG A 36 -16.90 -10.88 -16.69
N GLU A 37 -18.12 -11.41 -16.63
CA GLU A 37 -19.23 -11.00 -17.49
C GLU A 37 -19.91 -9.71 -17.02
N LEU A 38 -19.58 -9.20 -15.83
CA LEU A 38 -20.18 -7.99 -15.29
C LEU A 38 -19.71 -6.73 -16.04
N PRO A 39 -20.61 -5.76 -16.31
CA PRO A 39 -20.23 -4.49 -16.90
C PRO A 39 -19.20 -3.72 -16.07
N GLY A 40 -18.14 -3.23 -16.71
CA GLY A 40 -17.07 -2.45 -16.06
C GLY A 40 -15.95 -3.29 -15.45
N VAL A 41 -16.00 -4.62 -15.58
CA VAL A 41 -14.89 -5.52 -15.24
C VAL A 41 -14.01 -5.72 -16.47
N GLY A 42 -12.74 -5.32 -16.37
CA GLY A 42 -11.76 -5.46 -17.44
C GLY A 42 -10.99 -6.78 -17.37
N ALA A 43 -10.60 -7.21 -16.17
CA ALA A 43 -9.92 -8.49 -15.95
C ALA A 43 -10.34 -9.14 -14.62
N VAL A 44 -10.19 -10.47 -14.57
CA VAL A 44 -10.39 -11.27 -13.37
C VAL A 44 -9.28 -12.31 -13.31
N GLU A 45 -8.63 -12.45 -12.17
CA GLU A 45 -7.68 -13.51 -11.85
C GLU A 45 -8.25 -14.35 -10.69
N VAL A 46 -8.17 -15.67 -10.84
CA VAL A 46 -8.69 -16.64 -9.87
C VAL A 46 -7.50 -17.42 -9.35
N ASP A 47 -7.26 -17.35 -8.05
CA ASP A 47 -6.26 -18.16 -7.36
C ASP A 47 -6.96 -19.05 -6.33
N TYR A 48 -6.78 -20.36 -6.47
CA TYR A 48 -7.31 -21.36 -5.56
C TYR A 48 -6.19 -22.31 -5.16
N ASP A 49 -5.93 -22.39 -3.86
CA ASP A 49 -4.97 -23.34 -3.29
C ASP A 49 -5.66 -24.15 -2.17
N ASP A 50 -5.34 -25.44 -2.13
CA ASP A 50 -5.71 -26.35 -1.05
C ASP A 50 -4.42 -27.01 -0.55
N SER A 51 -3.99 -26.61 0.65
CA SER A 51 -2.82 -27.19 1.28
C SER A 51 -3.14 -27.75 2.65
N PHE A 52 -2.57 -28.91 2.97
CA PHE A 52 -2.76 -29.58 4.26
C PHE A 52 -2.40 -28.69 5.47
N THR A 53 -1.49 -27.74 5.28
CA THR A 53 -0.99 -26.86 6.34
C THR A 53 -1.76 -25.54 6.49
N HIS A 54 -2.40 -25.05 5.43
CA HIS A 54 -3.08 -23.74 5.44
C HIS A 54 -4.59 -23.83 5.19
N GLY A 55 -5.09 -25.01 4.77
CA GLY A 55 -6.47 -25.21 4.37
C GLY A 55 -6.74 -24.71 2.95
N GLU A 56 -8.02 -24.53 2.65
CA GLU A 56 -8.50 -24.05 1.35
C GLU A 56 -8.56 -22.52 1.33
N HIS A 57 -7.88 -21.93 0.35
CA HIS A 57 -7.79 -20.49 0.10
C HIS A 57 -8.36 -20.17 -1.28
N PHE A 58 -9.23 -19.18 -1.35
CA PHE A 58 -9.78 -18.66 -2.59
C PHE A 58 -9.59 -17.15 -2.66
N ASN A 59 -8.74 -16.69 -3.56
CA ASN A 59 -8.55 -15.29 -3.88
C ASN A 59 -9.13 -14.98 -5.26
N LEU A 60 -9.89 -13.89 -5.34
CA LEU A 60 -10.38 -13.35 -6.60
C LEU A 60 -9.90 -11.91 -6.75
N ASP A 61 -9.06 -11.66 -7.75
CA ASP A 61 -8.61 -10.32 -8.13
C ASP A 61 -9.45 -9.82 -9.30
N VAL A 62 -10.10 -8.67 -9.11
CA VAL A 62 -10.97 -8.04 -10.11
C VAL A 62 -10.39 -6.67 -10.48
N GLU A 63 -9.98 -6.52 -11.74
CA GLU A 63 -9.57 -5.24 -12.31
C GLU A 63 -10.77 -4.58 -12.99
N LEU A 64 -11.13 -3.39 -12.53
CA LEU A 64 -12.18 -2.56 -13.10
C LEU A 64 -11.64 -1.73 -14.26
N ASP A 65 -12.48 -1.55 -15.28
CA ASP A 65 -12.21 -0.62 -16.36
C ASP A 65 -12.08 0.82 -15.84
N ALA A 66 -11.27 1.64 -16.52
CA ALA A 66 -11.11 3.06 -16.17
C ALA A 66 -12.44 3.86 -16.23
N ALA A 67 -13.42 3.38 -17.00
CA ALA A 67 -14.75 3.98 -17.13
C ALA A 67 -15.81 3.32 -16.24
N ALA A 68 -15.42 2.37 -15.37
CA ALA A 68 -16.33 1.75 -14.42
C ALA A 68 -16.96 2.79 -13.49
N THR A 69 -18.07 2.43 -12.87
CA THR A 69 -18.84 3.25 -11.92
C THR A 69 -18.83 2.61 -10.54
N ALA A 70 -19.12 3.40 -9.51
CA ALA A 70 -19.27 2.88 -8.14
C ALA A 70 -20.32 1.76 -8.06
N GLN A 71 -21.43 1.88 -8.80
CA GLN A 71 -22.45 0.84 -8.85
C GLN A 71 -21.91 -0.47 -9.43
N GLN A 72 -21.15 -0.40 -10.52
CA GLN A 72 -20.54 -1.59 -11.12
C GLN A 72 -19.55 -2.27 -10.16
N ALA A 73 -18.78 -1.49 -9.40
CA ALA A 73 -17.90 -2.03 -8.35
C ALA A 73 -18.69 -2.73 -7.22
N GLN A 74 -19.84 -2.19 -6.84
CA GLN A 74 -20.73 -2.83 -5.85
C GLN A 74 -21.38 -4.10 -6.40
N ASP A 75 -21.76 -4.11 -7.68
CA ASP A 75 -22.37 -5.27 -8.34
C ASP A 75 -21.40 -6.47 -8.35
N VAL A 76 -20.08 -6.23 -8.46
CA VAL A 76 -19.04 -7.26 -8.28
C VAL A 76 -19.14 -7.90 -6.90
N VAL A 77 -19.22 -7.12 -5.83
CA VAL A 77 -19.35 -7.64 -4.45
C VAL A 77 -20.62 -8.47 -4.31
N HIS A 78 -21.77 -7.93 -4.74
CA HIS A 78 -23.05 -8.62 -4.59
C HIS A 78 -23.10 -9.93 -5.36
N THR A 79 -22.57 -9.94 -6.60
CA THR A 79 -22.51 -11.14 -7.43
C THR A 79 -21.54 -12.16 -6.82
N PHE A 80 -20.39 -11.71 -6.30
CA PHE A 80 -19.42 -12.59 -5.67
C PHE A 80 -19.99 -13.29 -4.43
N VAL A 81 -20.61 -12.51 -3.52
CA VAL A 81 -21.21 -13.06 -2.30
C VAL A 81 -22.32 -14.06 -2.62
N ALA A 82 -23.19 -13.74 -3.58
CA ALA A 82 -24.25 -14.65 -4.01
C ALA A 82 -23.69 -15.95 -4.61
N ALA A 83 -22.76 -15.84 -5.56
CA ALA A 83 -22.19 -17.00 -6.25
C ALA A 83 -21.33 -17.88 -5.32
N ALA A 84 -20.61 -17.28 -4.36
CA ALA A 84 -19.81 -18.02 -3.39
C ALA A 84 -20.68 -18.69 -2.32
N GLY A 85 -21.77 -18.03 -1.90
CA GLY A 85 -22.76 -18.61 -0.98
C GLY A 85 -23.53 -19.79 -1.59
N ASP A 86 -23.86 -19.73 -2.89
CA ASP A 86 -24.56 -20.82 -3.61
C ASP A 86 -23.77 -22.15 -3.64
N VAL A 87 -22.47 -22.08 -3.41
CA VAL A 87 -21.60 -23.25 -3.37
C VAL A 87 -21.00 -23.49 -1.98
N ASP A 88 -21.44 -22.81 -0.92
CA ASP A 88 -20.94 -22.99 0.45
C ASP A 88 -19.42 -22.69 0.61
N PHE A 89 -18.92 -21.58 0.07
CA PHE A 89 -17.55 -21.13 0.35
C PHE A 89 -17.37 -20.49 1.75
N ASP A 90 -18.45 -20.34 2.53
CA ASP A 90 -18.48 -19.63 3.82
C ASP A 90 -17.51 -20.19 4.88
N SER A 91 -17.13 -21.46 4.77
CA SER A 91 -16.16 -22.10 5.68
C SER A 91 -14.69 -21.93 5.27
N HIS A 92 -14.41 -21.21 4.18
CA HIS A 92 -13.08 -21.13 3.56
C HIS A 92 -12.47 -19.74 3.78
N TYR A 93 -11.14 -19.64 3.64
CA TYR A 93 -10.50 -18.34 3.63
C TYR A 93 -10.67 -17.70 2.25
N VAL A 94 -11.66 -16.81 2.14
CA VAL A 94 -12.02 -16.14 0.90
C VAL A 94 -11.66 -14.67 0.93
N VAL A 95 -10.95 -14.22 -0.10
CA VAL A 95 -10.56 -12.82 -0.29
C VAL A 95 -11.01 -12.35 -1.66
N LEU A 96 -11.60 -11.16 -1.69
CA LEU A 96 -11.98 -10.44 -2.91
C LEU A 96 -11.17 -9.14 -2.98
N HIS A 97 -10.36 -9.00 -4.01
CA HIS A 97 -9.68 -7.75 -4.35
C HIS A 97 -10.40 -7.08 -5.51
N ILE A 98 -10.77 -5.80 -5.35
CA ILE A 98 -11.35 -4.98 -6.42
C ILE A 98 -10.43 -3.77 -6.62
N GLY A 99 -9.97 -3.54 -7.84
CA GLY A 99 -8.96 -2.51 -8.08
C GLY A 99 -8.92 -1.97 -9.51
N ASN A 100 -8.04 -1.00 -9.72
CA ASN A 100 -7.56 -0.57 -11.03
C ASN A 100 -6.09 -0.10 -10.91
N ASP A 101 -5.58 0.57 -11.94
CA ASP A 101 -4.20 1.11 -11.99
C ASP A 101 -3.86 2.08 -10.85
N ARG A 102 -4.87 2.70 -10.24
CA ARG A 102 -4.76 3.66 -9.12
C ARG A 102 -4.93 3.00 -7.74
N GLY A 103 -5.03 1.68 -7.67
CA GLY A 103 -5.07 0.91 -6.43
C GLY A 103 -6.36 0.12 -6.26
N GLY A 104 -6.64 -0.36 -5.06
CA GLY A 104 -7.70 -1.34 -4.83
C GLY A 104 -8.16 -1.44 -3.38
N VAL A 105 -9.21 -2.23 -3.18
CA VAL A 105 -9.77 -2.59 -1.89
C VAL A 105 -9.76 -4.11 -1.73
N GLU A 106 -9.19 -4.58 -0.63
CA GLU A 106 -9.21 -5.97 -0.18
C GLU A 106 -10.36 -6.18 0.80
N LEU A 107 -11.14 -7.23 0.54
CA LEU A 107 -12.38 -7.54 1.24
C LEU A 107 -12.40 -9.02 1.64
N ARG A 108 -13.05 -9.32 2.76
CA ARG A 108 -13.37 -10.71 3.15
C ARG A 108 -14.89 -10.87 3.25
N PRO A 109 -15.59 -10.82 2.10
CA PRO A 109 -17.03 -10.55 2.07
C PRO A 109 -17.92 -11.67 2.63
N LEU A 110 -17.37 -12.87 2.85
CA LEU A 110 -18.06 -13.99 3.51
C LEU A 110 -17.80 -14.06 5.02
N ALA A 111 -16.72 -13.42 5.49
CA ALA A 111 -16.37 -13.34 6.90
C ALA A 111 -16.85 -12.03 7.55
N ASP A 112 -16.93 -10.97 6.76
CA ASP A 112 -17.30 -9.61 7.18
C ASP A 112 -18.78 -9.33 6.94
N ASP A 113 -19.30 -8.29 7.58
CA ASP A 113 -20.64 -7.77 7.30
C ASP A 113 -20.70 -7.21 5.87
N VAL A 114 -21.63 -7.71 5.06
CA VAL A 114 -21.80 -7.28 3.65
C VAL A 114 -22.02 -5.78 3.53
N GLY A 115 -22.71 -5.15 4.50
CA GLY A 115 -22.88 -3.70 4.54
C GLY A 115 -21.56 -2.95 4.71
N GLN A 116 -20.66 -3.45 5.56
CA GLN A 116 -19.31 -2.92 5.71
C GLN A 116 -18.47 -3.14 4.45
N THR A 117 -18.58 -4.29 3.79
CA THR A 117 -17.90 -4.57 2.52
C THR A 117 -18.33 -3.58 1.43
N THR A 118 -19.64 -3.41 1.22
CA THR A 118 -20.17 -2.46 0.22
C THR A 118 -19.79 -1.01 0.56
N ALA A 119 -19.80 -0.64 1.84
CA ALA A 119 -19.36 0.69 2.28
C ALA A 119 -17.87 0.92 2.01
N ALA A 120 -17.01 -0.10 2.20
CA ALA A 120 -15.58 -0.01 1.91
C ALA A 120 -15.31 0.19 0.41
N VAL A 121 -16.03 -0.54 -0.46
CA VAL A 121 -15.93 -0.35 -1.92
C VAL A 121 -16.37 1.05 -2.34
N THR A 122 -17.46 1.55 -1.77
CA THR A 122 -17.97 2.90 -2.07
C THR A 122 -16.96 3.96 -1.64
N LEU A 123 -16.43 3.86 -0.43
CA LEU A 123 -15.42 4.78 0.09
C LEU A 123 -14.15 4.74 -0.78
N TRP A 124 -13.68 3.56 -1.16
CA TRP A 124 -12.54 3.40 -2.07
C TRP A 124 -12.79 4.10 -3.42
N PHE A 125 -13.95 3.84 -4.04
CA PHE A 125 -14.32 4.38 -5.34
C PHE A 125 -14.47 5.91 -5.32
N ASP A 126 -15.11 6.47 -4.30
CA ASP A 126 -15.26 7.92 -4.17
C ASP A 126 -13.91 8.61 -3.89
N THR A 127 -13.06 7.97 -3.08
CA THR A 127 -11.73 8.50 -2.74
C THR A 127 -10.81 8.51 -3.96
N MET A 128 -10.72 7.41 -4.71
CA MET A 128 -9.87 7.32 -5.90
C MET A 128 -10.34 8.24 -7.05
N SER A 129 -11.64 8.51 -7.12
CA SER A 129 -12.25 9.42 -8.08
C SER A 129 -11.93 10.89 -7.79
N SER A 130 -11.42 11.19 -6.59
CA SER A 130 -11.03 12.55 -6.21
C SER A 130 -9.83 13.05 -7.03
N PRO A 131 -9.84 14.31 -7.52
CA PRO A 131 -8.73 14.86 -8.29
C PRO A 131 -7.47 15.14 -7.45
N VAL A 132 -7.59 15.18 -6.11
CA VAL A 132 -6.44 15.38 -5.19
C VAL A 132 -5.75 14.07 -4.79
N VAL A 133 -6.33 12.94 -5.13
CA VAL A 133 -5.79 11.62 -4.84
C VAL A 133 -5.00 11.15 -6.07
N ASP A 134 -3.90 10.45 -5.83
CA ASP A 134 -3.15 9.74 -6.87
C ASP A 134 -3.50 8.25 -6.85
N ARG A 135 -3.35 7.61 -5.68
CA ARG A 135 -3.65 6.20 -5.45
C ARG A 135 -4.36 5.96 -4.12
N VAL A 136 -5.15 4.88 -4.05
CA VAL A 136 -5.82 4.45 -2.81
C VAL A 136 -5.66 2.94 -2.65
N ALA A 137 -5.20 2.52 -1.47
CA ALA A 137 -5.25 1.13 -1.04
C ALA A 137 -6.08 1.02 0.24
N MET A 138 -7.02 0.08 0.27
CA MET A 138 -7.88 -0.16 1.41
C MET A 138 -7.93 -1.65 1.72
N THR A 139 -8.04 -1.95 3.02
CA THR A 139 -8.38 -3.29 3.50
C THR A 139 -9.52 -3.11 4.48
N ALA A 140 -10.56 -3.94 4.38
CA ALA A 140 -11.67 -3.89 5.32
C ALA A 140 -11.17 -3.93 6.78
N GLY A 141 -11.74 -3.09 7.65
CA GLY A 141 -11.35 -2.97 9.05
C GLY A 141 -10.01 -2.25 9.34
N HIS A 142 -9.28 -1.81 8.32
CA HIS A 142 -8.00 -1.10 8.48
C HIS A 142 -8.09 0.34 7.96
N PRO A 143 -7.27 1.28 8.49
CA PRO A 143 -7.21 2.62 7.93
C PRO A 143 -6.80 2.62 6.46
N ALA A 144 -7.52 3.41 5.64
CA ALA A 144 -7.17 3.60 4.23
C ALA A 144 -5.75 4.16 4.08
N ILE A 145 -5.06 3.75 3.02
CA ILE A 145 -3.77 4.32 2.60
C ILE A 145 -4.04 5.16 1.35
N VAL A 146 -3.84 6.48 1.46
CA VAL A 146 -4.18 7.45 0.40
C VAL A 146 -2.92 8.20 -0.01
N THR A 147 -2.47 7.99 -1.26
CA THR A 147 -1.40 8.78 -1.86
C THR A 147 -1.98 10.05 -2.44
N LEU A 148 -1.47 11.21 -2.01
CA LEU A 148 -1.90 12.51 -2.50
C LEU A 148 -1.19 12.88 -3.80
N ARG A 149 -1.95 13.45 -4.73
CA ARG A 149 -1.41 14.08 -5.95
C ARG A 149 -0.58 15.31 -5.57
N GLN A 150 0.51 15.50 -6.29
CA GLN A 150 1.38 16.68 -6.15
C GLN A 150 1.11 17.69 -7.27
N PRO A 151 1.13 19.01 -6.99
CA PRO A 151 1.21 19.62 -5.66
C PRO A 151 -0.05 19.38 -4.83
N VAL A 152 0.09 19.33 -3.51
CA VAL A 152 -1.05 19.12 -2.60
C VAL A 152 -1.96 20.35 -2.56
N ASP A 153 -3.25 20.13 -2.84
CA ASP A 153 -4.32 21.10 -2.59
C ASP A 153 -4.95 20.81 -1.21
N THR A 154 -4.54 21.58 -0.20
CA THR A 154 -4.97 21.38 1.19
C THR A 154 -6.48 21.53 1.35
N LEU A 155 -7.09 22.55 0.74
CA LEU A 155 -8.53 22.81 0.88
C LEU A 155 -9.36 21.69 0.24
N ALA A 156 -9.00 21.25 -0.97
CA ALA A 156 -9.72 20.18 -1.63
C ALA A 156 -9.53 18.82 -0.93
N THR A 157 -8.39 18.60 -0.26
CA THR A 157 -8.15 17.39 0.55
C THR A 157 -8.94 17.43 1.86
N GLU A 158 -9.05 18.59 2.51
CA GLU A 158 -9.92 18.79 3.68
C GLU A 158 -11.40 18.56 3.33
N GLU A 159 -11.86 19.05 2.18
CA GLU A 159 -13.22 18.81 1.68
C GLU A 159 -13.47 17.32 1.40
N LEU A 160 -12.47 16.59 0.89
CA LEU A 160 -12.56 15.14 0.74
C LEU A 160 -12.79 14.44 2.08
N VAL A 161 -12.05 14.81 3.12
CA VAL A 161 -12.23 14.26 4.47
C VAL A 161 -13.55 14.72 5.11
N HIS A 162 -13.99 15.94 4.82
CA HIS A 162 -15.30 16.42 5.28
C HIS A 162 -16.44 15.56 4.72
N ARG A 163 -16.38 15.20 3.43
CA ARG A 163 -17.36 14.30 2.78
C ARG A 163 -17.23 12.85 3.24
N HIS A 164 -16.02 12.41 3.58
CA HIS A 164 -15.73 11.05 4.03
C HIS A 164 -14.95 11.04 5.35
N PRO A 165 -15.62 11.24 6.50
CA PRO A 165 -14.97 11.35 7.81
C PRO A 165 -14.12 10.13 8.20
N GLN A 166 -14.38 8.95 7.61
CA GLN A 166 -13.60 7.73 7.80
C GLN A 166 -12.13 7.90 7.34
N LEU A 167 -11.85 8.84 6.43
CA LEU A 167 -10.49 9.17 6.00
C LEU A 167 -9.70 9.95 7.07
N GLY A 168 -10.35 10.43 8.13
CA GLY A 168 -9.68 11.11 9.24
C GLY A 168 -8.63 10.24 9.96
N THR A 169 -8.72 8.92 9.86
CA THR A 169 -7.72 7.98 10.41
C THR A 169 -6.75 7.43 9.36
N ALA A 170 -6.87 7.85 8.10
CA ALA A 170 -6.09 7.31 7.00
C ALA A 170 -4.58 7.53 7.17
N GLN A 171 -3.79 6.68 6.49
CA GLN A 171 -2.38 6.92 6.23
C GLN A 171 -2.27 7.74 4.94
N TRP A 172 -1.82 8.97 5.06
CA TRP A 172 -1.64 9.89 3.94
C TRP A 172 -0.21 9.83 3.45
N LEU A 173 -0.02 9.53 2.16
CA LEU A 173 1.29 9.38 1.55
C LEU A 173 1.62 10.55 0.62
N LEU A 174 2.86 11.01 0.70
CA LEU A 174 3.51 11.82 -0.33
C LEU A 174 4.64 11.00 -0.95
N GLN A 175 4.67 10.92 -2.27
CA GLN A 175 5.61 10.09 -3.01
C GLN A 175 6.42 10.93 -4.00
N VAL A 176 7.75 10.82 -3.93
CA VAL A 176 8.67 11.53 -4.84
C VAL A 176 9.80 10.56 -5.28
N PRO A 177 9.95 10.29 -6.59
CA PRO A 177 8.97 10.56 -7.66
C PRO A 177 7.66 9.77 -7.43
N PRO A 178 6.58 10.05 -8.16
CA PRO A 178 5.38 9.21 -8.15
C PRO A 178 5.75 7.73 -8.32
N ALA A 179 5.07 6.83 -7.62
CA ALA A 179 5.41 5.42 -7.65
C ALA A 179 5.22 4.82 -9.05
N TYR A 180 6.33 4.34 -9.63
CA TYR A 180 6.34 3.53 -10.85
C TYR A 180 6.88 2.13 -10.52
N PRO A 181 6.41 1.08 -11.22
CA PRO A 181 7.01 -0.24 -11.10
C PRO A 181 8.53 -0.17 -11.27
N PHE A 182 9.26 -0.82 -10.36
CA PHE A 182 10.74 -0.93 -10.35
C PHE A 182 11.54 0.32 -9.93
N GLU A 183 10.89 1.45 -9.61
CA GLU A 183 11.59 2.63 -9.07
C GLU A 183 11.51 2.68 -7.53
N SER A 184 12.63 2.97 -6.87
CA SER A 184 12.62 3.24 -5.43
C SER A 184 12.08 4.65 -5.18
N THR A 185 10.83 4.73 -4.75
CA THR A 185 10.17 5.99 -4.39
C THR A 185 10.40 6.36 -2.93
N SER A 186 10.86 7.59 -2.69
CA SER A 186 10.88 8.13 -1.35
C SER A 186 9.44 8.40 -0.91
N THR A 187 9.08 7.97 0.30
CA THR A 187 7.71 8.11 0.82
C THR A 187 7.67 8.85 2.16
N TYR A 188 6.80 9.85 2.27
CA TYR A 188 6.38 10.46 3.54
C TYR A 188 5.03 9.89 3.95
N THR A 189 4.92 9.36 5.16
CA THR A 189 3.68 8.78 5.70
C THR A 189 3.18 9.59 6.88
N SER A 190 1.98 10.15 6.77
CA SER A 190 1.31 10.86 7.86
C SER A 190 0.10 10.06 8.35
N TYR A 191 0.02 9.78 9.65
CA TYR A 191 -1.03 8.96 10.25
C TYR A 191 -2.13 9.85 10.84
N GLY A 192 -3.34 9.78 10.26
CA GLY A 192 -4.53 10.49 10.75
C GLY A 192 -4.47 12.01 10.61
N VAL A 193 -3.45 12.55 9.93
CA VAL A 193 -3.29 13.99 9.67
C VAL A 193 -2.93 14.19 8.21
N ILE A 194 -3.68 15.04 7.52
CA ILE A 194 -3.43 15.36 6.12
C ILE A 194 -2.15 16.21 6.03
N PRO A 195 -1.14 15.81 5.22
CA PRO A 195 0.01 16.67 4.93
C PRO A 195 -0.47 17.95 4.21
N ASP A 196 -0.10 19.11 4.73
CA ASP A 196 -0.37 20.38 4.09
C ASP A 196 0.60 20.68 2.92
N ALA A 197 0.30 21.74 2.16
CA ALA A 197 1.14 22.16 1.05
C ALA A 197 2.59 22.48 1.47
N ALA A 198 2.79 23.05 2.68
CA ALA A 198 4.12 23.35 3.20
C ALA A 198 4.92 22.07 3.50
N THR A 199 4.28 21.06 4.08
CA THR A 199 4.87 19.73 4.31
C THR A 199 5.21 19.06 2.99
N ALA A 200 4.33 19.13 1.99
CA ALA A 200 4.57 18.57 0.67
C ALA A 200 5.75 19.23 -0.07
N GLN A 201 5.86 20.56 0.04
CA GLN A 201 6.98 21.32 -0.51
C GLN A 201 8.29 20.96 0.19
N ALA A 202 8.30 20.91 1.52
CA ALA A 202 9.47 20.52 2.30
C ALA A 202 9.90 19.09 1.96
N TRP A 203 8.96 18.15 1.85
CA TRP A 203 9.23 16.78 1.45
C TRP A 203 9.90 16.69 0.08
N THR A 204 9.36 17.39 -0.91
CA THR A 204 9.93 17.45 -2.27
C THR A 204 11.36 17.99 -2.24
N GLU A 205 11.61 19.02 -1.44
CA GLU A 205 12.93 19.64 -1.31
C GLU A 205 13.93 18.73 -0.58
N VAL A 206 13.52 18.03 0.48
CA VAL A 206 14.34 17.04 1.18
C VAL A 206 14.76 15.92 0.24
N VAL A 207 13.83 15.37 -0.54
CA VAL A 207 14.13 14.32 -1.53
C VAL A 207 15.08 14.84 -2.61
N ARG A 208 14.88 16.08 -3.08
CA ARG A 208 15.77 16.73 -4.05
C ARG A 208 17.21 16.88 -3.52
N ILE A 209 17.37 17.29 -2.27
CA ILE A 209 18.70 17.45 -1.63
C ILE A 209 19.35 16.09 -1.37
N ALA A 210 18.57 15.10 -0.91
CA ALA A 210 19.05 13.74 -0.66
C ALA A 210 19.53 13.04 -1.94
N GLY A 211 19.03 13.43 -3.12
CA GLY A 211 19.51 12.98 -4.42
C GLY A 211 19.33 11.47 -4.61
N PRO A 212 20.41 10.67 -4.76
CA PRO A 212 20.29 9.23 -5.02
C PRO A 212 19.84 8.41 -3.79
N HIS A 213 19.84 9.01 -2.60
CA HIS A 213 19.48 8.33 -1.36
C HIS A 213 17.97 8.09 -1.26
N LEU A 214 17.58 7.00 -0.59
CA LEU A 214 16.18 6.74 -0.30
C LEU A 214 15.78 7.50 0.96
N VAL A 215 14.70 8.28 0.89
CA VAL A 215 14.17 9.02 2.03
C VAL A 215 12.86 8.41 2.48
N LYS A 216 12.72 8.25 3.80
CA LYS A 216 11.47 7.85 4.45
C LYS A 216 11.09 8.92 5.47
N GLY A 217 9.91 9.48 5.32
CA GLY A 217 9.35 10.43 6.28
C GLY A 217 8.18 9.81 7.02
N THR A 218 8.03 10.15 8.29
CA THR A 218 6.88 9.77 9.10
C THR A 218 6.38 10.95 9.93
N PHE A 219 5.07 11.04 10.10
CA PHE A 219 4.42 11.94 11.04
C PHE A 219 3.25 11.25 11.71
N ARG A 220 3.25 11.21 13.04
CA ARG A 220 2.25 10.50 13.83
C ARG A 220 1.95 11.27 15.10
N PRO A 221 0.68 11.65 15.35
CA PRO A 221 0.23 12.04 16.68
C PRO A 221 0.36 10.87 17.65
N ASP A 222 0.99 11.07 18.80
CA ASP A 222 0.97 10.09 19.88
C ASP A 222 -0.45 10.02 20.48
N PRO A 223 -1.10 8.85 20.51
CA PRO A 223 -2.49 8.74 20.96
C PRO A 223 -2.66 8.91 22.48
N VAL A 224 -1.59 8.80 23.27
CA VAL A 224 -1.61 8.90 24.74
C VAL A 224 -1.25 10.31 25.20
N THR A 225 -0.19 10.88 24.62
CA THR A 225 0.35 12.18 25.03
C THR A 225 -0.19 13.34 24.18
N GLY A 226 -0.74 13.03 23.00
CA GLY A 226 -1.15 14.03 22.01
C GLY A 226 0.03 14.73 21.32
N VAL A 227 1.28 14.39 21.69
CA VAL A 227 2.48 14.99 21.10
C VAL A 227 2.75 14.31 19.76
N ALA A 228 2.81 15.10 18.69
CA ALA A 228 3.14 14.55 17.39
C ALA A 228 4.65 14.26 17.26
N THR A 229 4.96 13.05 16.84
CA THR A 229 6.31 12.64 16.43
C THR A 229 6.47 12.82 14.93
N SER A 230 7.57 13.44 14.50
CA SER A 230 7.94 13.59 13.10
C SER A 230 9.36 13.09 12.92
N ALA A 231 9.60 12.22 11.94
CA ALA A 231 10.94 11.70 11.67
C ALA A 231 11.22 11.64 10.16
N ILE A 232 12.45 11.93 9.78
CA ILE A 232 12.99 11.79 8.43
C ILE A 232 14.23 10.91 8.51
N GLU A 233 14.17 9.76 7.85
CA GLU A 233 15.29 8.85 7.68
C GLU A 233 15.79 8.89 6.24
N ILE A 234 17.10 9.04 6.07
CA ILE A 234 17.79 9.02 4.78
C ILE A 234 18.77 7.87 4.78
N SER A 235 18.60 6.94 3.84
CA SER A 235 19.45 5.77 3.71
C SER A 235 20.24 5.80 2.41
N ALA A 236 21.56 5.59 2.52
CA ALA A 236 22.39 5.35 1.35
C ALA A 236 21.95 4.08 0.62
N LYS A 237 21.71 4.20 -0.70
CA LYS A 237 21.51 3.01 -1.55
C LYS A 237 22.80 2.20 -1.58
N PRO A 238 22.74 0.86 -1.77
CA PRO A 238 23.93 0.04 -1.96
C PRO A 238 24.85 0.62 -3.04
N GLY A 239 26.14 0.79 -2.71
CA GLY A 239 27.14 1.35 -3.63
C GLY A 239 27.18 2.88 -3.73
N ALA A 240 26.30 3.62 -3.06
CA ALA A 240 26.39 5.07 -2.98
C ALA A 240 27.46 5.52 -1.97
N GLU A 241 28.22 6.56 -2.32
CA GLU A 241 29.15 7.19 -1.38
C GLU A 241 28.39 7.85 -0.21
N PRO A 242 28.90 7.77 1.03
CA PRO A 242 28.36 8.54 2.15
C PRO A 242 28.41 10.05 1.84
N ARG A 243 27.28 10.74 2.02
CA ARG A 243 27.14 12.19 1.78
C ARG A 243 26.52 12.94 2.95
N ASP A 244 26.56 12.35 4.14
CA ASP A 244 26.01 12.89 5.39
C ASP A 244 26.38 14.37 5.60
N TYR A 245 27.66 14.73 5.51
CA TYR A 245 28.11 16.12 5.65
C TYR A 245 27.54 17.09 4.60
N ALA A 246 27.35 16.61 3.36
CA ALA A 246 26.91 17.47 2.25
C ALA A 246 25.40 17.74 2.27
N ILE A 247 24.62 16.83 2.86
CA ILE A 247 23.15 16.92 2.84
C ILE A 247 22.55 17.31 4.19
N ALA A 248 23.24 17.08 5.31
CA ALA A 248 22.65 17.26 6.64
C ALA A 248 22.21 18.71 6.92
N ASP A 249 23.10 19.69 6.75
CA ASP A 249 22.76 21.09 7.02
C ASP A 249 21.68 21.65 6.08
N PRO A 250 21.76 21.46 4.74
CA PRO A 250 20.69 21.90 3.84
C PRO A 250 19.32 21.26 4.16
N ILE A 251 19.28 20.00 4.57
CA ILE A 251 18.05 19.33 4.98
C ILE A 251 17.53 19.88 6.30
N ALA A 252 18.41 20.10 7.28
CA ALA A 252 18.05 20.72 8.55
C ALA A 252 17.42 22.12 8.35
N VAL A 253 17.94 22.94 7.43
CA VAL A 253 17.34 24.23 7.06
C VAL A 253 15.91 24.07 6.54
N VAL A 254 15.65 23.06 5.71
CA VAL A 254 14.31 22.80 5.17
C VAL A 254 13.36 22.37 6.29
N LEU A 255 13.79 21.42 7.13
CA LEU A 255 12.98 20.89 8.23
C LEU A 255 12.66 21.96 9.28
N ALA A 256 13.59 22.88 9.56
CA ALA A 256 13.38 23.97 10.52
C ALA A 256 12.21 24.89 10.14
N ARG A 257 11.85 24.96 8.86
CA ARG A 257 10.73 25.78 8.36
C ARG A 257 9.36 25.15 8.63
N LEU A 258 9.29 23.86 8.98
CA LEU A 258 8.04 23.18 9.27
C LEU A 258 7.40 23.61 10.60
N GLY A 259 8.12 24.36 11.43
CA GLY A 259 7.60 24.90 12.69
C GLY A 259 7.25 23.83 13.73
N ARG A 260 7.77 22.61 13.57
CA ARG A 260 7.57 21.47 14.48
C ARG A 260 8.88 20.69 14.67
N PRO A 261 9.06 20.02 15.82
CA PRO A 261 10.18 19.10 16.00
C PRO A 261 10.21 18.02 14.93
N VAL A 262 11.38 17.77 14.34
CA VAL A 262 11.61 16.66 13.40
C VAL A 262 12.92 15.97 13.71
N ASP A 263 12.85 14.68 13.98
CA ASP A 263 14.03 13.82 14.13
C ASP A 263 14.61 13.51 12.75
N LEU A 264 15.89 13.83 12.54
CA LEU A 264 16.60 13.60 11.31
C LEU A 264 17.67 12.53 11.53
N THR A 265 17.53 11.41 10.80
CA THR A 265 18.53 10.33 10.78
C THR A 265 19.09 10.17 9.38
N ILE A 266 20.42 10.22 9.23
CA ILE A 266 21.11 10.01 7.94
C ILE A 266 22.07 8.82 8.10
N LYS A 267 21.75 7.70 7.44
CA LYS A 267 22.52 6.46 7.47
C LYS A 267 23.48 6.38 6.27
N GLY A 268 24.78 6.29 6.55
CA GLY A 268 25.84 6.17 5.55
C GLY A 268 26.89 5.13 5.96
N GLY A 269 26.95 4.01 5.23
CA GLY A 269 27.87 2.90 5.53
C GLY A 269 27.63 2.32 6.92
N ASN A 270 28.68 2.26 7.75
CA ASN A 270 28.62 1.76 9.14
C ASN A 270 28.37 2.87 10.18
N SER A 271 27.90 4.04 9.76
CA SER A 271 27.69 5.19 10.63
C SER A 271 26.38 5.90 10.32
N TRP A 272 25.87 6.65 11.28
CA TRP A 272 24.72 7.52 11.08
C TRP A 272 24.92 8.90 11.74
N VAL A 273 24.09 9.84 11.33
CA VAL A 273 23.90 11.16 11.93
C VAL A 273 22.49 11.20 12.51
N GLU A 274 22.34 11.57 13.78
CA GLU A 274 21.07 11.79 14.47
C GLU A 274 21.04 13.21 15.04
N VAL A 275 19.97 13.96 14.75
CA VAL A 275 19.72 15.31 15.28
C VAL A 275 18.23 15.61 15.29
N THR A 276 17.76 16.40 16.24
CA THR A 276 16.37 16.90 16.25
C THR A 276 16.31 18.36 15.86
N ILE A 277 15.56 18.65 14.81
CA ILE A 277 15.39 20.00 14.32
C ILE A 277 14.20 20.64 15.03
N GLY A 278 14.41 21.75 15.75
CA GLY A 278 13.33 22.52 16.37
C GLY A 278 12.76 21.92 17.66
N GLY A 279 13.44 20.96 18.30
CA GLY A 279 13.04 20.37 19.57
C GLY A 279 14.21 19.76 20.35
N CYS A 280 13.88 18.98 21.38
CA CYS A 280 14.84 18.22 22.18
C CYS A 280 14.58 16.74 22.04
N PHE A 281 15.59 15.99 21.64
CA PHE A 281 15.55 14.53 21.70
C PHE A 281 16.66 14.01 22.60
N GLN A 282 16.33 12.98 23.38
CA GLN A 282 17.35 12.19 24.06
C GLN A 282 17.88 11.17 23.05
N HIS A 283 19.00 11.54 22.40
CA HIS A 283 19.82 10.63 21.60
C HIS A 283 19.98 9.28 22.30
N ASP A 284 20.00 8.19 21.54
CA ASP A 284 20.25 6.86 22.11
C ASP A 284 21.50 6.94 23.00
N LYS A 285 21.39 6.51 24.27
CA LYS A 285 22.49 6.57 25.23
C LYS A 285 23.69 5.74 24.80
N ALA A 286 23.48 4.76 23.92
CA ALA A 286 24.54 3.95 23.33
C ALA A 286 25.21 4.62 22.10
N HIS A 287 24.60 5.67 21.54
CA HIS A 287 25.15 6.42 20.42
C HIS A 287 26.23 7.39 20.90
N VAL A 288 27.35 7.43 20.21
CA VAL A 288 28.45 8.37 20.50
C VAL A 288 28.35 9.53 19.51
N PRO A 289 28.02 10.75 19.98
CA PRO A 289 27.80 11.86 19.07
C PRO A 289 29.02 12.20 18.22
N ARG A 290 28.80 12.42 16.93
CA ARG A 290 29.80 12.84 15.95
C ARG A 290 29.98 14.37 16.00
N PRO A 291 31.13 14.91 15.52
CA PRO A 291 31.32 16.35 15.41
C PRO A 291 30.23 17.05 14.59
N LEU A 292 29.74 16.41 13.52
CA LEU A 292 28.65 16.94 12.71
C LEU A 292 27.34 17.06 13.49
N GLU A 293 26.98 16.04 14.28
CA GLU A 293 25.76 16.08 15.11
C GLU A 293 25.87 17.18 16.16
N THR A 294 27.04 17.33 16.79
CA THR A 294 27.28 18.42 17.75
C THR A 294 27.12 19.79 17.10
N GLN A 295 27.61 19.97 15.86
CA GLN A 295 27.46 21.22 15.11
C GLN A 295 26.00 21.49 14.76
N LEU A 296 25.26 20.49 14.26
CA LEU A 296 23.85 20.64 13.91
C LEU A 296 22.99 20.90 15.15
N ALA A 297 23.24 20.18 16.25
CA ALA A 297 22.53 20.38 17.52
C ALA A 297 22.66 21.81 18.03
N GLN A 298 23.88 22.39 18.01
CA GLN A 298 24.10 23.78 18.42
C GLN A 298 23.27 24.81 17.63
N VAL A 299 22.95 24.51 16.38
CA VAL A 299 22.23 25.42 15.47
C VAL A 299 20.71 25.19 15.52
N TYR A 300 20.30 23.93 15.52
CA TYR A 300 18.93 23.52 15.22
C TYR A 300 18.16 22.90 16.39
N GLU A 301 18.84 22.35 17.41
CA GLU A 301 18.14 21.88 18.62
C GLU A 301 17.69 23.07 19.46
N ARG A 302 16.47 22.98 19.97
CA ARG A 302 15.84 24.02 20.78
C ARG A 302 15.25 23.38 22.02
N CYS A 303 16.09 23.38 23.05
CA CYS A 303 15.78 23.14 24.45
C CYS A 303 15.77 24.47 25.21
#